data_AF-A0A835M4A0-F1
#
_entry.id   AF-A0A835M4A0-F1
#
_cell.length_a   1.000
_cell.length_b   1.000
_cell.length_c   1.000
_cell.angle_alpha   90.00
_cell.angle_beta   90.00
_cell.angle_gamma   90.00
#
_symmetry.space_group_name_H-M   'P 1'
#
loop_
_entity.id
_entity.type
_entity.pdbx_description
1 polymer ?
#
loop_
_entity_poly.entity_id
_entity_poly.type
_entity_poly.pdbx_seq_one_letter_code
_entity_poly.pdbx_strand_id
1 'polypeptide(L)'
;MRNWREIETRYGWTISGSSPDPYECGIRQVVFNKEEDIGTFTIKAVDDPRTLNKILYIKPPLNTLSFNELVSLWEKKVGKNLEKIHVPEEQVLKNIQEAPFPENVGLSISHSVYVNGDQTYFENEPSFGVEASKLYPDLKYTTVDEYLHTMGYGVYYLENNIIMWKNLTCKL
;
A
#
# COMPACT_ATOMS: atom_id res chain seq x y z
N MET A 1 -30.29 9.75 -0.72
CA MET A 1 -29.06 10.56 -0.55
C MET A 1 -28.94 10.88 0.93
N ARG A 2 -27.98 10.27 1.63
CA ARG A 2 -27.77 10.50 3.07
C ARG A 2 -26.74 11.62 3.23
N ASN A 3 -27.05 12.52 4.15
CA ASN A 3 -26.32 13.73 4.46
C ASN A 3 -24.95 13.38 5.08
N TRP A 4 -23.88 13.99 4.58
CA TRP A 4 -22.49 13.85 5.07
C TRP A 4 -22.36 14.06 6.60
N ARG A 5 -23.20 14.92 7.19
CA ARG A 5 -23.19 15.20 8.64
C ARG A 5 -23.67 14.03 9.53
N GLU A 6 -24.41 13.05 8.98
CA GLU A 6 -24.89 11.89 9.77
C GLU A 6 -23.83 10.79 9.93
N ILE A 7 -22.77 10.79 9.12
CA ILE A 7 -21.67 9.81 9.24
C ILE A 7 -20.64 10.29 10.28
N GLU A 8 -20.39 11.61 10.36
CA GLU A 8 -19.47 12.23 11.34
C GLU A 8 -19.89 12.01 12.79
N THR A 9 -21.20 11.87 13.05
CA THR A 9 -21.76 11.71 14.41
C THR A 9 -21.84 10.26 14.89
N ARG A 10 -21.66 9.25 14.02
CA ARG A 10 -21.83 7.84 14.39
C ARG A 10 -20.59 7.18 15.00
N TYR A 11 -19.40 7.71 14.71
CA TYR A 11 -18.11 7.12 15.13
C TYR A 11 -17.21 8.19 15.77
N GLY A 12 -17.73 8.96 16.72
CA GLY A 12 -17.04 10.12 17.31
C GLY A 12 -15.62 9.84 17.80
N TRP A 13 -14.62 10.19 16.99
CA TRP A 13 -13.21 10.14 17.37
C TRP A 13 -12.47 11.35 16.79
N THR A 14 -12.03 12.21 17.71
CA THR A 14 -10.99 13.22 17.53
C THR A 14 -9.84 12.75 18.42
N ILE A 15 -8.67 12.42 17.86
CA ILE A 15 -7.48 12.15 18.68
C ILE A 15 -6.31 12.92 18.08
N SER A 16 -5.94 14.01 18.77
CA SER A 16 -4.65 14.68 18.65
C SER A 16 -3.68 14.01 19.63
N GLY A 17 -2.60 13.41 19.12
CA GLY A 17 -1.55 12.84 19.96
C GLY A 17 -0.23 12.74 19.20
N SER A 18 0.70 13.63 19.52
CA SER A 18 2.09 13.61 19.04
C SER A 18 2.95 12.79 20.02
N SER A 19 3.20 11.52 19.70
CA SER A 19 4.27 10.73 20.31
C SER A 19 4.94 9.91 19.21
N PRO A 20 6.29 9.89 19.10
CA PRO A 20 6.97 9.07 18.12
C PRO A 20 6.98 7.62 18.63
N ASP A 21 5.97 6.86 18.21
CA ASP A 21 5.87 5.42 18.44
C ASP A 21 6.81 4.69 17.46
N PRO A 22 7.68 3.75 17.88
CA PRO A 22 8.46 2.90 16.97
C PRO A 22 7.60 2.08 15.98
N TYR A 23 6.28 2.00 16.18
CA TYR A 23 5.29 1.42 15.28
C TYR A 23 4.55 2.47 14.43
N GLU A 24 5.14 3.65 14.23
CA GLU A 24 4.57 4.73 13.41
C GLU A 24 4.15 4.21 12.03
N CYS A 25 2.83 4.19 11.79
CA CYS A 25 2.26 3.78 10.52
C CYS A 25 2.85 4.63 9.38
N GLY A 26 3.27 3.96 8.31
CA GLY A 26 3.70 4.62 7.09
C GLY A 26 5.20 4.85 6.96
N ILE A 27 6.03 4.32 7.87
CA ILE A 27 7.49 4.24 7.70
C ILE A 27 7.96 2.93 7.04
N ARG A 28 7.13 1.88 7.11
CA ARG A 28 7.44 0.58 6.50
C ARG A 28 7.41 0.69 4.99
N GLN A 29 8.39 0.07 4.33
CA GLN A 29 8.46 0.00 2.88
C GLN A 29 7.40 -0.98 2.36
N VAL A 30 6.75 -0.61 1.27
CA VAL A 30 5.68 -1.35 0.62
C VAL A 30 5.92 -1.33 -0.88
N VAL A 31 5.51 -2.40 -1.56
CA VAL A 31 5.76 -2.59 -2.98
C VAL A 31 4.46 -2.41 -3.76
N PHE A 32 4.46 -1.43 -4.68
CA PHE A 32 3.31 -1.07 -5.50
C PHE A 32 3.59 -1.39 -6.97
N ASN A 33 2.93 -2.39 -7.54
CA ASN A 33 3.12 -2.74 -8.94
C ASN A 33 1.81 -2.62 -9.70
N LYS A 34 1.88 -2.09 -10.92
CA LYS A 34 0.75 -2.06 -11.84
C LYS A 34 0.41 -3.48 -12.28
N GLU A 35 -0.87 -3.79 -12.41
CA GLU A 35 -1.36 -5.13 -12.65
C GLU A 35 -0.84 -5.73 -13.97
N GLU A 36 -0.71 -4.93 -15.04
CA GLU A 36 -0.16 -5.43 -16.31
C GLU A 36 1.34 -5.75 -16.22
N ASP A 37 2.09 -5.05 -15.38
CA ASP A 37 3.51 -5.32 -15.16
C ASP A 37 3.68 -6.61 -14.35
N ILE A 38 2.82 -6.87 -13.36
CA ILE A 38 2.76 -8.15 -12.64
C ILE A 38 2.53 -9.29 -13.63
N GLY A 39 1.56 -9.16 -14.53
CA GLY A 39 1.28 -10.15 -15.56
C GLY A 39 2.47 -10.39 -16.48
N THR A 40 3.14 -9.32 -16.91
CA THR A 40 4.31 -9.39 -17.80
C THR A 40 5.48 -10.15 -17.15
N PHE A 41 5.85 -9.81 -15.91
CA PHE A 41 6.88 -10.53 -15.17
C PHE A 41 6.51 -11.99 -14.93
N THR A 42 5.25 -12.26 -14.61
CA THR A 42 4.75 -13.62 -14.36
C THR A 42 4.91 -14.49 -15.59
N ILE A 43 4.44 -14.04 -16.77
CA ILE A 43 4.56 -14.81 -18.02
C ILE A 43 6.03 -14.98 -18.42
N LYS A 44 6.87 -13.96 -18.23
CA LYS A 44 8.30 -14.06 -18.53
C LYS A 44 9.00 -15.16 -17.71
N ALA A 45 8.53 -15.39 -16.49
CA ALA A 45 9.06 -16.37 -15.57
C ALA A 45 8.55 -17.81 -15.74
N VAL A 46 7.51 -18.05 -16.55
CA VAL A 46 6.91 -19.40 -16.69
C VAL A 46 7.91 -20.42 -17.22
N ASP A 47 8.66 -20.06 -18.26
CA ASP A 47 9.59 -20.96 -18.96
C ASP A 47 11.08 -20.62 -18.69
N ASP A 48 11.36 -19.69 -17.77
CA ASP A 48 12.75 -19.33 -17.44
C ASP A 48 13.35 -20.39 -16.50
N PRO A 49 14.42 -21.10 -16.88
CA PRO A 49 15.03 -22.09 -16.00
C PRO A 49 15.58 -21.49 -14.69
N ARG A 50 15.82 -20.17 -14.63
CA ARG A 50 16.28 -19.46 -13.42
C ARG A 50 15.19 -19.32 -12.35
N THR A 51 13.92 -19.46 -12.72
CA THR A 51 12.76 -19.35 -11.82
C THR A 51 12.18 -20.71 -11.42
N LEU A 52 12.69 -21.81 -12.00
CA LEU A 52 12.26 -23.17 -11.68
C LEU A 52 12.42 -23.47 -10.19
N ASN A 53 11.32 -23.85 -9.53
CA ASN A 53 11.26 -24.13 -8.09
C ASN A 53 11.76 -22.96 -7.22
N LYS A 54 11.52 -21.71 -7.65
CA LYS A 54 11.83 -20.48 -6.90
C LYS A 54 10.57 -19.68 -6.59
N ILE A 55 10.67 -18.86 -5.55
CA ILE A 55 9.75 -17.75 -5.31
C ILE A 55 10.20 -16.57 -6.17
N LEU A 56 9.32 -16.09 -7.04
CA LEU A 56 9.54 -14.87 -7.81
C LEU A 56 9.02 -13.67 -7.03
N TYR A 57 9.92 -12.82 -6.54
CA TYR A 57 9.57 -11.54 -5.95
C TYR A 57 9.52 -10.47 -7.04
N ILE A 58 8.44 -9.69 -7.09
CA ILE A 58 8.32 -8.53 -7.98
C ILE A 58 8.46 -7.30 -7.08
N LYS A 59 9.70 -6.88 -6.83
CA LYS A 59 10.03 -5.78 -5.91
C LYS A 59 10.92 -4.74 -6.61
N PRO A 60 10.42 -4.07 -7.66
CA PRO A 60 11.22 -3.08 -8.36
C PRO A 60 11.61 -1.92 -7.42
N PRO A 61 12.85 -1.43 -7.47
CA PRO A 61 13.32 -0.39 -6.56
C PRO A 61 12.51 0.91 -6.58
N LEU A 62 12.05 1.37 -7.75
CA LEU A 62 11.29 2.62 -7.88
C LEU A 62 9.83 2.51 -7.41
N ASN A 63 9.39 1.30 -7.10
CA ASN A 63 8.03 0.97 -6.67
C ASN A 63 7.99 0.49 -5.21
N THR A 64 9.15 0.44 -4.55
CA THR A 64 9.28 0.13 -3.15
C THR A 64 9.36 1.45 -2.39
N LEU A 65 8.26 1.83 -1.75
CA LEU A 65 8.09 3.11 -1.07
C LEU A 65 7.35 2.90 0.24
N SER A 66 7.64 3.73 1.23
CA SER A 66 6.79 3.85 2.40
C SER A 66 5.50 4.62 2.07
N PHE A 67 4.48 4.45 2.91
CA PHE A 67 3.23 5.19 2.74
C PHE A 67 3.43 6.70 2.82
N ASN A 68 4.33 7.16 3.69
CA ASN A 68 4.67 8.58 3.81
C ASN A 68 5.30 9.13 2.52
N GLU A 69 6.16 8.35 1.87
CA GLU A 69 6.73 8.70 0.56
C GLU A 69 5.66 8.75 -0.52
N LEU A 70 4.74 7.77 -0.55
CA LEU A 70 3.61 7.74 -1.47
C LEU A 70 2.71 8.98 -1.32
N VAL A 71 2.33 9.31 -0.09
CA VAL A 71 1.52 10.51 0.20
C VAL A 71 2.27 11.78 -0.22
N SER A 72 3.57 11.86 0.07
CA SER A 72 4.38 13.03 -0.32
C SER A 72 4.45 13.20 -1.84
N LEU A 73 4.57 12.11 -2.60
CA LEU A 73 4.51 12.13 -4.07
C LEU A 73 3.14 12.62 -4.55
N TRP A 74 2.06 12.17 -3.90
CA TRP A 74 0.71 12.60 -4.23
C TRP A 74 0.49 14.09 -3.94
N GLU A 75 0.84 14.56 -2.73
CA GLU A 75 0.77 15.97 -2.30
C GLU A 75 1.49 16.90 -3.29
N LYS A 76 2.69 16.49 -3.72
CA LYS A 76 3.47 17.21 -4.73
C LYS A 76 2.75 17.30 -6.08
N LYS A 77 2.07 16.23 -6.52
CA LYS A 77 1.33 16.20 -7.79
C LYS A 77 0.06 17.05 -7.74
N VAL A 78 -0.67 17.01 -6.63
CA VAL A 78 -1.92 17.79 -6.48
C VAL A 78 -1.69 19.24 -6.02
N GLY A 79 -0.46 19.57 -5.60
CA GLY A 79 -0.09 20.90 -5.11
C GLY A 79 -0.78 21.28 -3.79
N LYS A 80 -1.17 20.28 -2.99
CA LYS A 80 -1.90 20.45 -1.73
C LYS A 80 -1.36 19.49 -0.69
N ASN A 81 -1.24 20.00 0.53
CA ASN A 81 -0.95 19.16 1.70
C ASN A 81 -2.25 18.52 2.19
N LEU A 82 -2.16 17.26 2.58
CA LEU A 82 -3.24 16.48 3.16
C LEU A 82 -3.10 16.51 4.68
N GLU A 83 -4.24 16.50 5.38
CA GLU A 83 -4.24 16.28 6.82
C GLU A 83 -3.85 14.82 7.11
N LYS A 84 -2.96 14.62 8.07
CA LYS A 84 -2.43 13.30 8.44
C LYS A 84 -2.85 13.02 9.89
N ILE A 85 -3.61 11.95 10.11
CA ILE A 85 -4.14 11.56 11.42
C ILE A 85 -3.58 10.19 11.81
N HIS A 86 -2.60 10.16 12.69
CA HIS A 86 -2.01 8.89 13.13
C HIS A 86 -3.07 7.99 13.81
N VAL A 87 -3.15 6.73 13.39
CA VAL A 87 -4.00 5.70 13.99
C VAL A 87 -3.10 4.69 14.70
N PRO A 88 -3.19 4.54 16.03
CA PRO A 88 -2.40 3.57 16.76
C PRO A 88 -2.71 2.12 16.33
N GLU A 89 -1.71 1.25 16.35
CA GLU A 89 -1.88 -0.16 15.96
C GLU A 89 -2.97 -0.87 16.76
N GLU A 90 -3.07 -0.64 18.07
CA GLU A 90 -4.12 -1.22 18.92
C GLU A 90 -5.53 -0.88 18.38
N GLN A 91 -5.72 0.34 17.88
CA GLN A 91 -6.98 0.75 17.27
C GLN A 91 -7.21 0.05 15.93
N VAL A 92 -6.16 -0.17 15.13
CA VAL A 92 -6.25 -0.96 13.89
C VAL A 92 -6.67 -2.40 14.18
N LEU A 93 -6.06 -3.04 15.18
CA LEU A 93 -6.39 -4.41 15.60
C LEU A 93 -7.84 -4.51 16.11
N LYS A 94 -8.30 -3.52 16.87
CA LYS A 94 -9.70 -3.44 17.29
C LYS A 94 -10.64 -3.30 16.09
N ASN A 95 -10.32 -2.43 15.13
CA ASN A 95 -11.12 -2.26 13.91
C ASN A 95 -11.22 -3.57 13.12
N ILE A 96 -10.13 -4.34 13.02
CA ILE A 96 -10.12 -5.66 12.37
C ILE A 96 -11.09 -6.62 13.05
N GLN A 97 -11.11 -6.66 14.39
CA GLN A 97 -11.98 -7.55 15.15
C GLN A 97 -13.47 -7.18 15.05
N GLU A 98 -13.77 -5.88 14.97
CA GLU A 98 -15.15 -5.36 14.93
C GLU A 98 -15.73 -5.30 13.51
N ALA A 99 -14.88 -5.31 12.47
CA ALA A 99 -15.32 -5.21 11.08
C ALA A 99 -16.02 -6.50 10.58
N PRO A 100 -17.08 -6.38 9.76
CA PRO A 100 -17.73 -7.53 9.15
C PRO A 100 -16.87 -8.15 8.05
N PHE A 101 -17.13 -9.41 7.70
CA PHE A 101 -16.57 -10.00 6.49
C PHE A 101 -17.20 -9.34 5.23
N PRO A 102 -16.42 -9.03 4.18
CA PRO A 102 -14.98 -9.30 4.00
C PRO A 102 -14.04 -8.17 4.41
N GLU A 103 -14.56 -7.09 5.01
CA GLU A 103 -13.78 -5.90 5.35
C GLU A 103 -12.63 -6.20 6.33
N ASN A 104 -12.88 -7.02 7.35
CA ASN A 104 -11.86 -7.46 8.29
C ASN A 104 -10.64 -8.12 7.62
N VAL A 105 -10.81 -8.81 6.49
CA VAL A 105 -9.72 -9.40 5.70
C VAL A 105 -8.88 -8.30 5.06
N GLY A 106 -9.50 -7.30 4.44
CA GLY A 106 -8.80 -6.15 3.84
C GLY A 106 -8.01 -5.35 4.89
N LEU A 107 -8.62 -5.14 6.07
CA LEU A 107 -7.95 -4.53 7.23
C LEU A 107 -6.76 -5.36 7.71
N SER A 108 -6.90 -6.68 7.80
CA SER A 108 -5.83 -7.58 8.26
C SER A 108 -4.64 -7.60 7.28
N ILE A 109 -4.91 -7.66 5.97
CA ILE A 109 -3.87 -7.60 4.93
C ILE A 109 -3.13 -6.27 5.00
N SER A 110 -3.85 -5.18 5.15
CA SER A 110 -3.26 -3.85 5.21
C SER A 110 -2.44 -3.64 6.49
N HIS A 111 -2.85 -4.19 7.63
CA HIS A 111 -2.03 -4.21 8.86
C HIS A 111 -0.70 -4.95 8.61
N SER A 112 -0.75 -6.16 8.05
CA SER A 112 0.44 -6.93 7.67
C SER A 112 1.38 -6.15 6.75
N VAL A 113 0.84 -5.42 5.77
CA VAL A 113 1.64 -4.65 4.80
C VAL A 113 2.18 -3.35 5.40
N TYR A 114 1.35 -2.50 5.99
CA TYR A 114 1.69 -1.12 6.34
C TYR A 114 2.20 -0.94 7.78
N VAL A 115 1.89 -1.87 8.68
CA VAL A 115 2.31 -1.82 10.09
C VAL A 115 3.46 -2.80 10.34
N ASN A 116 3.28 -4.08 9.98
CA ASN A 116 4.33 -5.09 10.15
C ASN A 116 5.45 -4.96 9.10
N GLY A 117 5.11 -4.52 7.88
CA GLY A 117 6.09 -4.43 6.79
C GLY A 117 6.40 -5.78 6.15
N ASP A 118 5.46 -6.72 6.15
CA ASP A 118 5.69 -8.12 5.78
C ASP A 118 6.14 -8.31 4.32
N GLN A 119 5.95 -7.30 3.45
CA GLN A 119 6.45 -7.35 2.08
C GLN A 119 7.97 -7.17 1.97
N THR A 120 8.60 -6.46 2.90
CA THR A 120 10.02 -6.03 2.79
C THR A 120 10.87 -6.39 3.99
N TYR A 121 10.30 -6.94 5.06
CA TYR A 121 11.02 -7.25 6.30
C TYR A 121 12.14 -8.30 6.12
N PHE A 122 12.02 -9.22 5.16
CA PHE A 122 13.00 -10.29 4.94
C PHE A 122 13.91 -10.01 3.74
N GLU A 123 15.18 -10.41 3.86
CA GLU A 123 16.11 -10.46 2.73
C GLU A 123 15.76 -11.64 1.81
N ASN A 124 15.84 -11.42 0.50
CA ASN A 124 15.61 -12.47 -0.47
C ASN A 124 16.79 -13.44 -0.44
N GLU A 125 16.60 -14.63 0.12
CA GLU A 125 17.63 -15.66 0.10
C GLU A 125 17.79 -16.21 -1.34
N PRO A 126 19.00 -16.12 -1.94
CA PRO A 126 19.21 -16.51 -3.34
C PRO A 126 18.92 -18.00 -3.63
N SER A 127 18.96 -18.84 -2.59
CA SER A 127 18.74 -20.28 -2.72
C SER A 127 17.28 -20.65 -2.99
N PHE A 128 16.31 -19.82 -2.60
CA PHE A 128 14.88 -20.06 -2.84
C PHE A 128 14.13 -18.91 -3.51
N GLY A 129 14.73 -17.72 -3.55
CA GLY A 129 14.10 -16.50 -4.03
C GLY A 129 14.87 -15.79 -5.12
N VAL A 130 14.15 -15.26 -6.11
CA VAL A 130 14.72 -14.41 -7.18
C VAL A 130 13.86 -13.16 -7.34
N GLU A 131 14.49 -12.03 -7.71
CA GLU A 131 13.79 -10.77 -7.92
C GLU A 131 13.64 -10.49 -9.42
N ALA A 132 12.41 -10.17 -9.83
CA ALA A 132 12.02 -10.07 -11.23
C ALA A 132 12.73 -8.93 -11.98
N SER A 133 12.82 -7.73 -11.38
CA SER A 133 13.49 -6.59 -12.03
C SER A 133 14.99 -6.82 -12.23
N LYS A 134 15.63 -7.62 -11.35
CA LYS A 134 17.03 -8.07 -11.53
C LYS A 134 17.18 -9.16 -12.59
N LEU A 135 16.22 -10.08 -12.68
CA LEU A 135 16.25 -11.16 -13.67
C LEU A 135 15.96 -10.67 -15.10
N TYR A 136 15.17 -9.61 -15.22
CA TYR A 136 14.69 -9.06 -16.48
C TYR A 136 14.92 -7.54 -16.55
N PRO A 137 16.18 -7.07 -16.59
CA PRO A 137 16.50 -5.63 -16.55
C PRO A 137 15.98 -4.86 -17.78
N ASP A 138 15.71 -5.56 -18.88
CA ASP A 138 15.20 -4.95 -20.12
C ASP A 138 13.67 -4.71 -20.07
N LEU A 139 12.95 -5.33 -19.13
CA LEU A 139 11.53 -5.10 -18.96
C LEU A 139 11.31 -3.76 -18.22
N LYS A 140 10.73 -2.80 -18.94
CA LYS A 140 10.23 -1.57 -18.35
C LYS A 140 8.97 -1.89 -17.55
N TYR A 141 8.88 -1.32 -16.36
CA TYR A 141 7.70 -1.36 -15.51
C TYR A 141 7.23 0.07 -15.25
N THR A 142 5.95 0.22 -14.97
CA THR A 142 5.33 1.50 -14.63
C THR A 142 5.75 1.88 -13.21
N THR A 143 6.36 3.05 -13.07
CA THR A 143 6.73 3.56 -11.76
C THR A 143 5.51 4.07 -10.99
N VAL A 144 5.57 4.10 -9.66
CA VAL A 144 4.52 4.72 -8.84
C VAL A 144 4.29 6.19 -9.25
N ASP A 145 5.36 6.93 -9.54
CA ASP A 145 5.25 8.33 -9.97
C ASP A 145 4.48 8.49 -11.30
N GLU A 146 4.76 7.64 -12.28
CA GLU A 146 4.05 7.59 -13.56
C GLU A 146 2.58 7.18 -13.35
N TYR A 147 2.32 6.16 -12.53
CA TYR A 147 0.96 5.69 -12.25
C TYR A 147 0.12 6.78 -11.55
N LEU A 148 0.67 7.45 -10.53
CA LEU A 148 -0.01 8.57 -9.86
C LEU A 148 -0.29 9.73 -10.84
N HIS A 149 0.57 9.95 -11.84
CA HIS A 149 0.35 11.00 -12.85
C HIS A 149 -0.88 10.70 -13.72
N THR A 150 -1.12 9.44 -14.09
CA THR A 150 -2.30 9.07 -14.89
C THR A 150 -3.60 9.24 -14.11
N MET A 151 -3.57 9.03 -12.78
CA MET A 151 -4.74 9.22 -11.91
C MET A 151 -5.16 10.68 -11.75
N GLY A 152 -4.25 11.64 -11.89
CA GLY A 152 -4.56 13.08 -11.84
C GLY A 152 -5.57 13.54 -12.90
N TYR A 153 -5.75 12.76 -13.97
CA TYR A 153 -6.71 13.04 -15.06
C TYR A 153 -8.05 12.29 -14.91
N GLY A 154 -8.23 11.46 -13.87
CA GLY A 154 -9.45 10.67 -13.66
C GLY A 154 -9.70 10.36 -12.19
N VAL A 155 -10.44 11.24 -11.50
CA VAL A 155 -10.72 11.22 -10.05
C VAL A 155 -11.69 10.08 -9.62
N TYR A 156 -11.81 8.99 -10.36
CA TYR A 156 -12.86 7.98 -10.13
C TYR A 156 -12.35 6.64 -9.57
N TYR A 157 -11.07 6.30 -9.71
CA TYR A 157 -10.55 4.97 -9.34
C TYR A 157 -10.05 4.86 -7.90
N LEU A 158 -9.84 6.00 -7.24
CA LEU A 158 -9.50 5.99 -5.82
C LEU A 158 -10.73 5.74 -4.95
N GLU A 159 -11.97 5.98 -5.37
CA GLU A 159 -13.13 5.88 -4.44
C GLU A 159 -13.36 4.48 -3.85
N ASN A 160 -13.06 3.41 -4.58
CA ASN A 160 -13.22 2.04 -4.09
C ASN A 160 -12.02 1.54 -3.27
N ASN A 161 -10.81 2.02 -3.53
CA ASN A 161 -9.66 1.76 -2.65
C ASN A 161 -9.70 2.69 -1.43
N ILE A 162 -10.15 3.94 -1.56
CA ILE A 162 -10.33 4.92 -0.47
C ILE A 162 -11.20 4.36 0.66
N ILE A 163 -12.14 3.45 0.40
CA ILE A 163 -12.93 2.81 1.47
C ILE A 163 -12.02 1.98 2.40
N MET A 164 -11.05 1.24 1.87
CA MET A 164 -10.02 0.59 2.69
C MET A 164 -9.10 1.63 3.36
N TRP A 165 -8.75 2.70 2.65
CA TRP A 165 -7.80 3.70 3.14
C TRP A 165 -8.41 4.58 4.25
N LYS A 166 -9.74 4.76 4.25
CA LYS A 166 -10.51 5.46 5.30
C LYS A 166 -10.48 4.74 6.64
N ASN A 167 -10.28 3.42 6.65
CA ASN A 167 -10.42 2.58 7.85
C ASN A 167 -9.06 2.09 8.40
N LEU A 168 -7.96 2.26 7.66
CA LEU A 168 -6.61 1.81 8.04
C LEU A 168 -5.60 2.90 8.35
N THR A 169 -5.80 4.13 7.87
CA THR A 169 -4.86 5.23 8.09
C THR A 169 -5.60 6.56 8.04
N CYS A 170 -5.15 7.53 8.84
CA CYS A 170 -5.30 8.96 8.61
C CYS A 170 -6.50 9.36 7.74
N LYS A 171 -7.66 9.67 8.33
CA LYS A 171 -8.77 10.26 7.57
C LYS A 171 -8.23 11.40 6.69
N LEU A 172 -8.42 11.27 5.38
CA LEU A 172 -8.30 12.34 4.39
C LEU A 172 -9.57 13.19 4.38
#